data_AF-A0A9P1BKL9-F1
#
_entry.id   AF-A0A9P1BKL9-F1
#
_cell.length_a   1.000
_cell.length_b   1.000
_cell.length_c   1.000
_cell.angle_alpha   90.00
_cell.angle_beta   90.00
_cell.angle_gamma   90.00
#
_symmetry.space_group_name_H-M   'P 1'
#
loop_
_entity.id
_entity.type
_entity.pdbx_description
1 polymer ?
#
loop_
_entity_poly.entity_id
_entity_poly.type
_entity_poly.pdbx_seq_one_letter_code
_entity_poly.pdbx_strand_id
1 'polypeptide(L)'
;MSCLCFLNQRLQQCGGFWVHVKRESSDEPWGLQTLHSDQADGLVIKRVLDTGAIAKWNWTNPEDQVACHHAIVSVNGRTNIQEKMDELRYAKTLKMEVSLRLSREETMLARRHYQFKDKFRERLVKVDAALKDMGEASDSPDGCPVCLDDLGQEVLRLPCGHRFHRSCISKWLAGPVSPTCPSCKQQLTIPGLDNDRHVDTSQVQVTNM
;
A
#
# COMPACT_ATOMS: atom_id res chain seq x y z
N MET A 1 -7.61 -3.48 -13.07
CA MET A 1 -7.94 -2.05 -12.96
C MET A 1 -6.70 -1.27 -12.54
N SER A 2 -5.98 -0.78 -13.54
CA SER A 2 -4.79 0.04 -13.44
C SER A 2 -5.14 1.40 -12.85
N CYS A 3 -4.43 1.83 -11.81
CA CYS A 3 -4.56 3.15 -11.20
C CYS A 3 -3.82 4.17 -12.08
N LEU A 4 -4.24 4.31 -13.34
CA LEU A 4 -3.83 5.37 -14.25
C LEU A 4 -4.62 6.66 -13.94
N CYS A 5 -4.58 7.10 -12.68
CA CYS A 5 -4.90 8.48 -12.32
C CYS A 5 -3.65 9.38 -12.37
N PHE A 6 -2.59 8.93 -13.05
CA PHE A 6 -1.54 9.80 -13.53
C PHE A 6 -1.96 10.34 -14.91
N LEU A 7 -2.04 11.66 -15.01
CA LEU A 7 -2.26 12.45 -16.24
C LEU A 7 -3.72 12.62 -16.69
N ASN A 8 -4.57 13.21 -15.84
CA ASN A 8 -5.48 14.21 -16.38
C ASN A 8 -5.35 15.51 -15.62
N GLN A 9 -4.51 16.34 -16.23
CA GLN A 9 -4.19 17.71 -15.91
C GLN A 9 -5.45 18.57 -16.11
N ARG A 10 -6.46 18.43 -15.24
CA ARG A 10 -7.53 19.44 -15.12
C ARG A 10 -6.95 20.64 -14.36
N LEU A 11 -6.40 21.56 -15.16
CA LEU A 11 -6.40 23.01 -14.99
C LEU A 11 -6.74 23.53 -13.58
N GLN A 12 -5.71 24.08 -12.92
CA GLN A 12 -5.80 25.28 -12.08
C GLN A 12 -7.10 25.50 -11.29
N GLN A 13 -7.38 24.65 -10.31
CA GLN A 13 -8.13 25.11 -9.13
C GLN A 13 -7.20 25.08 -7.92
N CYS A 14 -6.80 26.26 -7.47
CA CYS A 14 -6.29 26.44 -6.12
C CYS A 14 -7.46 26.14 -5.18
N GLY A 15 -7.43 25.02 -4.47
CA GLY A 15 -8.55 24.62 -3.64
C GLY A 15 -8.17 23.59 -2.59
N GLY A 16 -8.66 23.83 -1.39
CA GLY A 16 -8.81 22.86 -0.33
C GLY A 16 -10.18 23.06 0.29
N PHE A 17 -10.63 22.10 1.10
CA PHE A 17 -11.92 22.16 1.76
C PHE A 17 -11.82 21.66 3.19
N TRP A 18 -12.81 22.03 3.99
CA TRP A 18 -12.88 21.64 5.38
C TRP A 18 -13.78 20.43 5.55
N VAL A 19 -13.26 19.39 6.19
CA VAL A 19 -14.01 18.20 6.57
C VAL A 19 -14.31 18.28 8.05
N HIS A 20 -15.57 18.14 8.43
CA HIS A 20 -15.97 18.05 9.83
C HIS A 20 -16.76 16.76 10.03
N VAL A 21 -16.14 15.82 10.75
CA VAL A 21 -16.71 14.50 11.02
C VAL A 21 -16.63 14.16 12.49
N LYS A 22 -17.59 13.38 12.96
CA LYS A 22 -17.66 12.91 14.34
C LYS A 22 -17.98 11.42 14.31
N ARG A 23 -17.22 10.63 15.08
CA ARG A 23 -17.52 9.21 15.28
C ARG A 23 -18.72 9.02 16.21
N GLU A 24 -19.55 8.06 15.88
CA GLU A 24 -20.70 7.63 16.68
C GLU A 24 -20.22 6.91 17.96
N SER A 25 -19.16 6.10 17.84
CA SER A 25 -18.51 5.39 18.95
C SER A 25 -16.98 5.54 18.92
N SER A 26 -16.28 5.18 20.00
CA SER A 26 -14.80 5.19 20.02
C SER A 26 -14.19 4.22 18.99
N ASP A 27 -14.90 3.13 18.72
CA ASP A 27 -14.40 2.00 17.94
C ASP A 27 -14.74 2.11 16.44
N GLU A 28 -15.58 3.08 16.06
CA GLU A 28 -15.85 3.37 14.66
C GLU A 28 -14.56 3.91 14.00
N PRO A 29 -14.07 3.28 12.92
CA PRO A 29 -12.90 3.79 12.20
C PRO A 29 -13.24 5.05 11.42
N TRP A 30 -12.24 5.89 11.14
CA TRP A 30 -12.42 7.01 10.20
C TRP A 30 -12.64 6.48 8.78
N GLY A 31 -12.05 5.34 8.43
CA GLY A 31 -12.14 4.77 7.09
C GLY A 31 -11.07 5.31 6.16
N LEU A 32 -9.91 5.67 6.69
CA LEU A 32 -8.80 6.25 5.94
C LEU A 32 -7.59 5.34 5.99
N GLN A 33 -6.87 5.27 4.87
CA GLN A 33 -5.50 4.81 4.86
C GLN A 33 -4.61 5.98 4.45
N THR A 34 -3.62 6.30 5.27
CA THR A 34 -2.73 7.44 5.05
C THR A 34 -1.30 6.99 4.76
N LEU A 35 -0.55 7.85 4.07
CA LEU A 35 0.89 7.79 3.89
C LEU A 35 1.52 8.93 4.67
N HIS A 36 2.58 8.63 5.41
CA HIS A 36 3.42 9.62 6.07
C HIS A 36 4.86 9.13 6.18
N SER A 37 5.76 10.01 6.62
CA SER A 37 7.16 9.70 6.89
C SER A 37 7.59 10.42 8.15
N ASP A 38 8.43 9.78 8.97
CA ASP A 38 8.99 10.43 10.17
C ASP A 38 9.91 11.61 9.82
N GLN A 39 10.34 11.73 8.56
CA GLN A 39 11.28 12.73 8.08
C GLN A 39 10.61 13.92 7.36
N ALA A 40 9.29 13.89 7.18
CA ALA A 40 8.56 14.96 6.49
C ALA A 40 7.15 15.13 7.07
N ASP A 41 6.71 16.38 7.27
CA ASP A 41 5.40 16.74 7.83
C ASP A 41 4.20 16.52 6.87
N GLY A 42 4.35 15.67 5.86
CA GLY A 42 3.33 15.37 4.87
C GLY A 42 2.43 14.21 5.28
N LEU A 43 1.11 14.39 5.18
CA LEU A 43 0.11 13.35 5.42
C LEU A 43 -0.80 13.22 4.20
N VAL A 44 -0.59 12.16 3.42
CA VAL A 44 -1.30 11.95 2.15
C VAL A 44 -2.33 10.85 2.30
N ILE A 45 -3.53 11.05 1.77
CA ILE A 45 -4.57 10.03 1.75
C ILE A 45 -4.21 9.00 0.68
N LYS A 46 -3.82 7.80 1.12
CA LYS A 46 -3.58 6.67 0.22
C LYS A 46 -4.88 6.16 -0.37
N ARG A 47 -5.89 6.00 0.50
CA ARG A 47 -7.17 5.37 0.16
C ARG A 47 -8.23 5.84 1.14
N VAL A 48 -9.44 6.02 0.63
CA VAL A 48 -10.66 6.10 1.44
C VAL A 48 -11.37 4.74 1.32
N LEU A 49 -11.72 4.16 2.46
CA LEU A 49 -12.50 2.93 2.51
C LEU A 49 -13.98 3.24 2.22
N ASP A 50 -14.73 2.22 1.82
CA ASP A 50 -16.19 2.28 1.64
C ASP A 50 -16.94 2.27 2.98
N THR A 51 -16.23 2.11 4.09
CA THR A 51 -16.72 2.07 5.46
C THR A 51 -16.08 3.16 6.31
N GLY A 52 -16.68 3.46 7.47
CA GLY A 52 -16.18 4.45 8.42
C GLY A 52 -16.77 5.85 8.27
N ALA A 53 -16.43 6.73 9.20
CA ALA A 53 -17.04 8.06 9.31
C ALA A 53 -16.76 8.97 8.09
N ILE A 54 -15.59 8.84 7.44
CA ILE A 54 -15.26 9.62 6.23
C ILE A 54 -16.05 9.13 5.02
N ALA A 55 -16.28 7.81 4.88
CA ALA A 55 -17.13 7.28 3.81
C ALA A 55 -18.56 7.83 3.91
N LYS A 56 -19.13 7.85 5.13
CA LYS A 56 -20.42 8.48 5.42
C LYS A 56 -20.42 9.96 5.07
N TRP A 57 -19.36 10.69 5.41
CA TRP A 57 -19.24 12.11 5.09
C TRP A 57 -19.16 12.38 3.58
N ASN A 58 -18.39 11.58 2.83
CA ASN A 58 -18.31 11.70 1.37
C ASN A 58 -19.66 11.48 0.69
N TRP A 59 -20.50 10.59 1.24
CA TRP A 59 -21.86 10.36 0.74
C TRP A 59 -22.75 11.59 0.92
N THR A 60 -22.60 12.31 2.03
CA THR A 60 -23.39 13.51 2.34
C THR A 60 -22.81 14.80 1.74
N ASN A 61 -21.57 14.76 1.22
CA ASN A 61 -20.87 15.92 0.64
C ASN A 61 -20.32 15.56 -0.76
N PRO A 62 -21.19 15.41 -1.77
CA PRO A 62 -20.79 14.93 -3.10
C PRO A 62 -19.88 15.91 -3.88
N GLU A 63 -19.93 17.20 -3.56
CA GLU A 63 -19.11 18.24 -4.23
C GLU A 63 -17.68 18.30 -3.66
N ASP A 64 -17.51 17.97 -2.38
CA ASP A 64 -16.25 18.14 -1.64
C ASP A 64 -15.66 16.80 -1.19
N GLN A 65 -15.64 15.77 -2.04
CA GLN A 65 -15.27 14.44 -1.57
C GLN A 65 -13.79 14.30 -1.18
N VAL A 66 -13.54 13.71 -0.01
CA VAL A 66 -12.22 13.22 0.39
C VAL A 66 -11.84 12.06 -0.54
N ALA A 67 -10.70 12.18 -1.23
CA ALA A 67 -10.25 11.18 -2.18
C ALA A 67 -8.78 10.81 -1.96
N CYS A 68 -8.34 9.72 -2.61
CA CYS A 68 -6.93 9.36 -2.65
C CYS A 68 -6.11 10.48 -3.32
N HIS A 69 -4.86 10.63 -2.88
CA HIS A 69 -3.92 11.68 -3.30
C HIS A 69 -4.28 13.10 -2.87
N HIS A 70 -5.27 13.28 -1.99
CA HIS A 70 -5.39 14.54 -1.25
C HIS A 70 -4.38 14.59 -0.09
N ALA A 71 -3.99 15.80 0.30
CA ALA A 71 -3.16 16.05 1.46
C ALA A 71 -4.01 16.52 2.65
N ILE A 72 -3.72 15.99 3.83
CA ILE A 72 -4.29 16.49 5.09
C ILE A 72 -3.36 17.58 5.63
N VAL A 73 -3.75 18.83 5.39
CA VAL A 73 -2.97 20.02 5.74
C VAL A 73 -2.99 20.25 7.25
N SER A 74 -4.16 20.08 7.88
CA SER A 74 -4.30 20.16 9.32
C SER A 74 -5.41 19.23 9.84
N VAL A 75 -5.30 18.83 11.11
CA VAL A 75 -6.33 18.07 11.83
C VAL A 75 -6.54 18.74 13.19
N ASN A 76 -7.75 19.21 13.47
CA ASN A 76 -8.08 19.92 14.71
C ASN A 76 -7.12 21.10 15.00
N GLY A 77 -6.62 21.76 13.95
CA GLY A 77 -5.63 22.85 14.04
C GLY A 77 -4.16 22.40 14.16
N ARG A 78 -3.89 21.10 14.22
CA ARG A 78 -2.54 20.52 14.26
C ARG A 78 -1.96 20.39 12.86
N THR A 79 -0.73 20.83 12.67
CA THR A 79 -0.02 20.81 11.37
C THR A 79 1.16 19.84 11.35
N ASN A 80 1.78 19.55 12.50
CA ASN A 80 2.85 18.57 12.62
C ASN A 80 2.32 17.14 12.47
N ILE A 81 3.11 16.25 11.85
CA ILE A 81 2.67 14.89 11.57
C ILE A 81 2.31 14.09 12.83
N GLN A 82 3.12 14.17 13.89
CA GLN A 82 2.88 13.39 15.11
C GLN A 82 1.57 13.84 15.77
N GLU A 83 1.35 15.15 15.88
CA GLU A 83 0.13 15.72 16.44
C GLU A 83 -1.10 15.40 15.58
N LYS A 84 -0.99 15.48 14.24
CA LYS A 84 -2.07 15.05 13.32
C LYS A 84 -2.42 13.57 13.55
N MET A 85 -1.42 12.72 13.68
CA MET A 85 -1.61 11.27 13.86
C MET A 85 -2.25 10.95 15.20
N ASP A 86 -1.91 11.67 16.27
CA ASP A 86 -2.55 11.51 17.58
C ASP A 86 -4.02 11.95 17.55
N GLU A 87 -4.33 13.06 16.87
CA GLU A 87 -5.73 13.48 16.65
C GLU A 87 -6.52 12.43 15.84
N LEU A 88 -5.95 11.89 14.76
CA LEU A 88 -6.59 10.83 13.97
C LEU A 88 -6.83 9.55 14.77
N ARG A 89 -5.96 9.22 15.72
CA ARG A 89 -6.10 8.01 16.54
C ARG A 89 -7.14 8.17 17.65
N TYR A 90 -7.13 9.30 18.34
CA TYR A 90 -7.79 9.41 19.64
C TYR A 90 -8.95 10.40 19.68
N ALA A 91 -9.06 11.34 18.73
CA ALA A 91 -10.14 12.31 18.76
C ALA A 91 -11.48 11.66 18.42
N LYS A 92 -12.56 12.15 19.07
CA LYS A 92 -13.93 11.78 18.71
C LYS A 92 -14.47 12.56 17.50
N THR A 93 -13.88 13.71 17.24
CA THR A 93 -14.28 14.65 16.19
C THR A 93 -13.04 15.12 15.46
N LEU A 94 -13.09 15.16 14.12
CA LEU A 94 -12.05 15.75 13.30
C LEU A 94 -12.60 16.96 12.55
N LYS A 95 -11.84 18.05 12.62
CA LYS A 95 -11.92 19.20 11.73
C LYS A 95 -10.64 19.21 10.90
N MET A 96 -10.72 18.72 9.68
CA MET A 96 -9.55 18.60 8.81
C MET A 96 -9.59 19.62 7.70
N GLU A 97 -8.44 20.18 7.39
CA GLU A 97 -8.21 20.92 6.16
C GLU A 97 -7.58 19.97 5.13
N VAL A 98 -8.28 19.76 4.02
CA VAL A 98 -7.86 18.85 2.96
C VAL A 98 -7.48 19.65 1.73
N SER A 99 -6.26 19.46 1.23
CA SER A 99 -5.79 20.07 -0.02
C SER A 99 -5.92 19.10 -1.18
N LEU A 100 -6.46 19.59 -2.30
CA LEU A 100 -6.53 18.86 -3.57
C LEU A 100 -5.15 18.74 -4.25
N ARG A 101 -4.16 19.51 -3.77
CA ARG A 101 -2.80 19.51 -4.30
C ARG A 101 -1.81 19.02 -3.25
N LEU A 102 -0.93 18.14 -3.69
CA LEU A 102 0.21 17.71 -2.91
C LEU A 102 1.33 18.75 -3.02
N SER A 103 2.00 19.02 -1.91
CA SER A 103 3.28 19.71 -1.88
C SER A 103 4.36 18.90 -2.61
N ARG A 104 5.56 19.47 -2.77
CA ARG A 104 6.68 18.75 -3.36
C ARG A 104 7.04 17.52 -2.51
N GLU A 105 7.06 17.69 -1.20
CA GLU A 105 7.40 16.65 -0.21
C GLU A 105 6.35 15.53 -0.22
N GLU A 106 5.07 15.89 -0.22
CA GLU A 106 3.95 14.94 -0.29
C GLU A 106 3.91 14.20 -1.63
N THR A 107 4.22 14.90 -2.72
CA THR A 107 4.37 14.29 -4.05
C THR A 107 5.50 13.26 -4.05
N MET A 108 6.64 13.58 -3.42
CA MET A 108 7.74 12.62 -3.30
C MET A 108 7.36 11.42 -2.44
N LEU A 109 6.67 11.63 -1.32
CA LEU A 109 6.16 10.57 -0.44
C LEU A 109 5.23 9.62 -1.19
N ALA A 110 4.22 10.17 -1.88
CA ALA A 110 3.29 9.39 -2.69
C ALA A 110 4.03 8.63 -3.80
N ARG A 111 4.95 9.30 -4.52
CA ARG A 111 5.75 8.65 -5.59
C ARG A 111 6.56 7.48 -5.06
N ARG A 112 7.24 7.60 -3.92
CA ARG A 112 8.00 6.48 -3.33
C ARG A 112 7.10 5.28 -3.06
N HIS A 113 5.89 5.51 -2.50
CA HIS A 113 4.93 4.45 -2.25
C HIS A 113 4.45 3.75 -3.53
N TYR A 114 4.03 4.53 -4.53
CA TYR A 114 3.45 3.97 -5.75
C TYR A 114 4.49 3.39 -6.70
N GLN A 115 5.68 3.99 -6.82
CA GLN A 115 6.78 3.44 -7.62
C GLN A 115 7.19 2.05 -7.14
N PHE A 116 7.26 1.83 -5.83
CA PHE A 116 7.53 0.50 -5.29
C PHE A 116 6.43 -0.50 -5.66
N LYS A 117 5.16 -0.10 -5.51
CA LYS A 117 4.02 -0.98 -5.82
C LYS A 117 3.98 -1.33 -7.31
N ASP A 118 4.26 -0.38 -8.19
CA ASP A 118 4.27 -0.61 -9.64
C ASP A 118 5.44 -1.51 -10.05
N LYS A 119 6.66 -1.24 -9.56
CA LYS A 119 7.82 -2.12 -9.80
C LYS A 119 7.60 -3.52 -9.23
N PHE A 120 7.05 -3.64 -8.02
CA PHE A 120 6.74 -4.94 -7.43
C PHE A 120 5.71 -5.71 -8.26
N ARG A 121 4.67 -5.04 -8.78
CA ARG A 121 3.69 -5.66 -9.68
C ARG A 121 4.32 -6.09 -11.01
N GLU A 122 5.20 -5.28 -11.57
CA GLU A 122 5.94 -5.64 -12.78
C GLU A 122 6.82 -6.87 -12.54
N ARG A 123 7.56 -6.89 -11.42
CA ARG A 123 8.37 -8.04 -11.00
C ARG A 123 7.53 -9.27 -10.77
N LEU A 124 6.38 -9.16 -10.08
CA LEU A 124 5.44 -10.26 -9.87
C LEU A 124 5.01 -10.89 -11.19
N VAL A 125 4.65 -10.10 -12.21
CA VAL A 125 4.26 -10.62 -13.52
C VAL A 125 5.41 -11.41 -14.17
N LYS A 126 6.65 -10.91 -14.07
CA LYS A 126 7.84 -11.61 -14.58
C LYS A 126 8.12 -12.92 -13.82
N VAL A 127 8.04 -12.89 -12.49
CA VAL A 127 8.17 -14.09 -11.65
C VAL A 127 7.10 -15.11 -12.01
N ASP A 128 5.83 -14.70 -12.04
CA ASP A 128 4.71 -15.61 -12.33
C ASP A 128 4.85 -16.24 -13.71
N ALA A 129 5.32 -15.47 -14.70
CA ALA A 129 5.61 -15.99 -16.03
C ALA A 129 6.74 -17.04 -15.99
N ALA A 130 7.86 -16.77 -15.31
CA ALA A 130 8.97 -17.72 -15.18
C ALA A 130 8.60 -18.99 -14.39
N LEU A 131 7.69 -18.86 -13.42
CA LEU A 131 7.19 -19.98 -12.62
C LEU A 131 6.13 -20.83 -13.32
N LYS A 132 5.56 -20.39 -14.47
CA LYS A 132 4.62 -21.21 -15.25
C LYS A 132 5.24 -22.49 -15.80
N ASP A 133 6.53 -22.46 -16.11
CA ASP A 133 7.24 -23.59 -16.70
C ASP A 133 7.76 -24.59 -15.64
N MET A 134 7.58 -24.27 -14.34
CA MET A 134 7.97 -25.15 -13.24
C MET A 134 6.83 -26.12 -12.90
N GLY A 135 7.13 -27.42 -12.90
CA GLY A 135 6.13 -28.48 -12.75
C GLY A 135 5.28 -28.37 -11.48
N GLU A 136 3.96 -28.54 -11.66
CA GLU A 136 2.99 -28.69 -10.58
C GLU A 136 3.26 -30.00 -9.83
N ALA A 137 3.33 -29.93 -8.50
CA ALA A 137 3.51 -31.11 -7.66
C ALA A 137 2.17 -31.46 -6.99
N SER A 138 1.73 -32.72 -7.12
CA SER A 138 0.51 -33.23 -6.48
C SER A 138 0.66 -33.32 -4.94
N ASP A 139 -0.47 -33.18 -4.24
CA ASP A 139 -0.65 -33.12 -2.78
C ASP A 139 0.42 -33.86 -1.96
N SER A 140 1.05 -33.12 -1.03
CA SER A 140 1.67 -33.71 0.17
C SER A 140 1.13 -32.99 1.40
N PRO A 141 1.01 -33.67 2.56
CA PRO A 141 0.56 -33.06 3.82
C PRO A 141 1.60 -32.12 4.44
N ASP A 142 2.53 -31.59 3.66
CA ASP A 142 3.55 -30.67 4.16
C ASP A 142 2.97 -29.26 4.25
N GLY A 143 3.32 -28.51 5.30
CA GLY A 143 2.94 -27.11 5.43
C GLY A 143 3.81 -26.18 4.58
N CYS A 144 3.25 -25.09 4.07
CA CYS A 144 4.00 -24.03 3.40
C CYS A 144 4.80 -23.23 4.43
N PRO A 145 6.15 -23.23 4.41
CA PRO A 145 6.95 -22.58 5.44
C PRO A 145 6.93 -21.03 5.35
N VAL A 146 6.28 -20.47 4.32
CA VAL A 146 6.13 -19.01 4.15
C VAL A 146 4.89 -18.48 4.87
N CYS A 147 3.75 -19.16 4.76
CA CYS A 147 2.50 -18.77 5.42
C CYS A 147 2.13 -19.64 6.63
N LEU A 148 2.88 -20.72 6.86
CA LEU A 148 2.66 -21.72 7.92
C LEU A 148 1.28 -22.40 7.83
N ASP A 149 0.74 -22.51 6.61
CA ASP A 149 -0.56 -23.11 6.31
C ASP A 149 -0.37 -24.34 5.41
N ASP A 150 -1.33 -25.25 5.37
CA ASP A 150 -1.22 -26.51 4.63
C ASP A 150 -1.04 -26.27 3.13
N LEU A 151 -0.18 -27.05 2.47
CA LEU A 151 -0.05 -27.02 1.01
C LEU A 151 -1.29 -27.66 0.39
N GLY A 152 -2.31 -26.84 0.13
CA GLY A 152 -3.52 -27.24 -0.59
C GLY A 152 -3.30 -27.32 -2.10
N GLN A 153 -4.23 -26.79 -2.89
CA GLN A 153 -4.10 -26.72 -4.35
C GLN A 153 -3.17 -25.55 -4.78
N GLU A 154 -2.55 -25.65 -5.96
CA GLU A 154 -1.56 -24.69 -6.50
C GLU A 154 -0.17 -24.67 -5.82
N VAL A 155 0.42 -25.86 -5.65
CA VAL A 155 1.77 -26.01 -5.12
C VAL A 155 2.81 -25.94 -6.22
N LEU A 156 3.86 -25.14 -5.98
CA LEU A 156 5.02 -25.06 -6.84
C LEU A 156 6.25 -25.66 -6.16
N ARG A 157 6.96 -26.52 -6.91
CA ARG A 157 8.24 -27.10 -6.47
C ARG A 157 9.39 -26.38 -7.15
N LEU A 158 10.27 -25.78 -6.36
CA LEU A 158 11.49 -25.14 -6.86
C LEU A 158 12.52 -26.18 -7.33
N PRO A 159 13.53 -25.81 -8.16
CA PRO A 159 14.60 -26.71 -8.58
C PRO A 159 15.42 -27.32 -7.43
N CYS A 160 15.47 -26.63 -6.28
CA CYS A 160 16.09 -27.13 -5.05
C CYS A 160 15.24 -28.20 -4.33
N GLY A 161 14.05 -28.51 -4.84
CA GLY A 161 13.14 -29.53 -4.33
C GLY A 161 12.10 -29.05 -3.32
N HIS A 162 12.23 -27.84 -2.76
CA HIS A 162 11.30 -27.28 -1.77
C HIS A 162 9.97 -26.83 -2.39
N ARG A 163 8.89 -26.96 -1.62
CA ARG A 163 7.51 -26.73 -2.06
C ARG A 163 6.87 -25.55 -1.33
N PHE A 164 6.06 -24.78 -2.05
CA PHE A 164 5.36 -23.60 -1.53
C PHE A 164 4.04 -23.40 -2.28
N HIS A 165 3.09 -22.67 -1.69
CA HIS A 165 2.00 -22.09 -2.48
C HIS A 165 2.58 -21.22 -3.59
N ARG A 166 2.05 -21.35 -4.80
CA ARG A 166 2.44 -20.51 -5.95
C ARG A 166 2.41 -19.03 -5.59
N SER A 167 1.33 -18.57 -4.98
CA SER A 167 1.17 -17.17 -4.56
C SER A 167 2.20 -16.73 -3.49
N CYS A 168 2.59 -17.61 -2.57
CA CYS A 168 3.58 -17.32 -1.54
C CYS A 168 4.98 -17.16 -2.15
N ILE A 169 5.38 -18.12 -2.99
CA ILE A 169 6.72 -18.09 -3.57
C ILE A 169 6.86 -16.99 -4.63
N SER A 170 5.81 -16.70 -5.41
CA SER A 170 5.81 -15.58 -6.34
C SER A 170 6.04 -14.24 -5.64
N LYS A 171 5.33 -13.98 -4.53
CA LYS A 171 5.51 -12.77 -3.72
C LYS A 171 6.89 -12.68 -3.10
N TRP A 172 7.43 -13.80 -2.62
CA TRP A 172 8.78 -13.85 -2.06
C TRP A 172 9.84 -13.46 -3.09
N LEU A 173 9.80 -14.06 -4.28
CA LEU A 173 10.79 -13.83 -5.35
C LEU A 173 10.65 -12.45 -6.01
N ALA A 174 9.44 -11.88 -6.04
CA ALA A 174 9.21 -10.50 -6.47
C ALA A 174 9.63 -9.48 -5.41
N GLY A 175 9.87 -9.94 -4.19
CA GLY A 175 10.20 -9.11 -3.04
C GLY A 175 11.56 -8.41 -3.13
N PRO A 176 11.83 -7.54 -2.14
CA PRO A 176 13.10 -6.83 -2.05
C PRO A 176 14.31 -7.78 -1.95
N VAL A 177 14.14 -8.93 -1.30
CA VAL A 177 15.18 -9.94 -1.11
C VAL A 177 15.48 -10.64 -2.44
N SER A 178 16.77 -10.88 -2.73
CA SER A 178 17.22 -11.61 -3.91
C SER A 178 16.44 -12.91 -4.13
N PRO A 179 16.22 -13.33 -5.39
CA PRO A 179 15.39 -14.50 -5.71
C PRO A 179 16.07 -15.77 -5.18
N THR A 180 15.72 -16.16 -3.96
CA THR A 180 16.31 -17.27 -3.22
C THR A 180 15.21 -18.13 -2.63
N CYS A 181 15.47 -19.43 -2.51
CA CYS A 181 14.56 -20.34 -1.82
C CYS A 181 14.41 -19.91 -0.35
N PRO A 182 13.18 -19.72 0.18
CA PRO A 182 12.97 -19.38 1.59
C PRO A 182 13.62 -20.39 2.55
N SER A 183 13.60 -21.68 2.20
CA SER A 183 14.07 -22.79 3.04
C SER A 183 15.58 -23.02 3.00
N CYS A 184 16.20 -23.08 1.81
CA CYS A 184 17.63 -23.43 1.68
C CYS A 184 18.52 -22.28 1.16
N LYS A 185 17.95 -21.11 0.89
CA LYS A 185 18.65 -19.93 0.35
C LYS A 185 19.32 -20.12 -1.02
N GLN A 186 19.13 -21.27 -1.67
CA GLN A 186 19.60 -21.48 -3.04
C GLN A 186 19.03 -20.41 -3.97
N GLN A 187 19.91 -19.76 -4.72
CA GLN A 187 19.55 -18.70 -5.66
C GLN A 187 18.82 -19.28 -6.87
N LEU A 188 17.81 -18.55 -7.33
CA LEU A 188 17.03 -18.85 -8.52
C LEU A 188 17.36 -17.81 -9.60
N THR A 189 17.63 -18.29 -10.81
CA THR A 189 17.78 -17.42 -11.97
C THR A 189 16.40 -17.22 -12.60
N ILE A 190 15.87 -16.01 -12.50
CA ILE A 190 14.59 -15.63 -13.12
C ILE A 190 14.90 -14.70 -14.29
N PRO A 191 14.60 -15.09 -15.54
CA PRO A 191 14.86 -14.24 -16.71
C PRO A 191 14.23 -12.86 -16.59
N GLY A 192 15.01 -11.81 -16.82
CA GLY A 192 14.52 -10.43 -16.80
C GLY A 192 14.27 -9.82 -15.41
N LEU A 193 14.70 -10.50 -14.34
CA LEU A 193 14.82 -9.95 -12.99
C LEU A 193 16.30 -9.78 -12.62
N ASP A 194 16.97 -8.87 -13.31
CA ASP A 194 18.33 -8.46 -12.95
C ASP A 194 18.24 -7.56 -11.70
N ASN A 195 19.33 -7.48 -10.91
CA ASN A 195 19.43 -6.76 -9.63
C ASN A 195 19.06 -5.26 -9.75
N ASP A 196 17.77 -4.98 -9.86
CA ASP A 196 17.21 -3.65 -9.79
C ASP A 196 17.52 -3.09 -8.41
N ARG A 197 18.22 -1.95 -8.38
CA ARG A 197 18.57 -1.24 -7.14
C ARG A 197 17.32 -1.15 -6.28
N HIS A 198 17.41 -1.72 -5.08
CA HIS A 198 16.38 -1.68 -4.06
C HIS A 198 15.76 -0.28 -4.01
N VAL A 199 14.47 -0.15 -4.34
CA VAL A 199 13.76 1.10 -4.10
C VAL A 199 13.58 1.17 -2.60
N ASP A 200 14.36 2.05 -1.96
CA ASP A 200 14.29 2.26 -0.53
C ASP A 200 12.93 2.86 -0.15
N THR A 201 12.01 2.00 0.28
CA THR A 201 10.73 2.39 0.88
C THR A 201 10.79 2.47 2.40
N SER A 202 11.97 2.31 3.02
CA SER A 202 12.12 2.24 4.49
C SER A 202 11.60 3.48 5.22
N GLN A 203 11.32 4.57 4.49
CA GLN A 203 10.88 5.85 5.04
C GLN A 203 9.40 6.16 4.81
N VAL A 204 8.60 5.28 4.17
CA VAL A 204 7.17 5.52 3.94
C VAL A 204 6.32 4.61 4.83
N GLN A 205 5.58 5.21 5.74
CA GLN A 205 4.66 4.52 6.64
C GLN A 205 3.23 4.57 6.10
N VAL A 206 2.54 3.43 6.16
CA VAL A 206 1.12 3.31 5.83
C VAL A 206 0.35 3.07 7.12
N THR A 207 -0.69 3.86 7.38
CA THR A 207 -1.50 3.69 8.60
C THR A 207 -2.98 3.65 8.25
N ASN A 208 -3.71 2.78 8.93
CA ASN A 208 -5.17 2.71 8.87
C ASN A 208 -5.74 3.56 10.02
N MET A 209 -6.72 4.40 9.71
CA MET A 209 -7.36 5.35 10.63
C MET A 209 -8.87 5.25 10.56
#